data_AF-A0A6C0H844-F1
#
_entry.id   AF-A0A6C0H844-F1
#
_cell.length_a   1.000
_cell.length_b   1.000
_cell.length_c   1.000
_cell.angle_alpha   90.00
_cell.angle_beta   90.00
_cell.angle_gamma   90.00
#
_symmetry.space_group_name_H-M   'P 1'
#
loop_
_entity.id
_entity.type
_entity.pdbx_description
1 polymer ?
#
loop_
_entity_poly.entity_id
_entity_poly.type
_entity_poly.pdbx_seq_one_letter_code
_entity_poly.pdbx_strand_id
1 'polypeptide(L)'
;MSLQTYKLLIDLQNKASESVLNHGVAAIICTGNKILDKPYCNTPDNKNGSSIHAEINVIIHNIDKIQNTKRTKNKIDIIVGRFTKELLSNARPCNNCLNYMKHVGIRRVYYTTPEGLICENIKNMLSIKICSPNLNKNYKKYNNNNNLLYNKLLEQQFNQPIYSYNLNLFIKYNLIKILPKYYYIITKKSIQIYDSNNILIIDSKIDI
;
A
#
# COMPACT_ATOMS: atom_id res chain seq x y z
N MET A 1 13.85 18.65 -3.43
CA MET A 1 12.43 18.39 -3.75
C MET A 1 11.94 19.52 -4.63
N SER A 2 11.28 19.26 -5.77
CA SER A 2 10.84 20.35 -6.65
C SER A 2 9.68 21.14 -6.03
N LEU A 3 9.53 22.41 -6.42
CA LEU A 3 8.42 23.27 -5.98
C LEU A 3 7.04 22.60 -6.24
N GLN A 4 6.94 21.86 -7.34
CA GLN A 4 5.73 21.12 -7.71
C GLN A 4 5.42 19.96 -6.74
N THR A 5 6.44 19.21 -6.29
CA THR A 5 6.24 18.15 -5.29
C THR A 5 5.80 18.72 -3.94
N TYR A 6 6.38 19.87 -3.54
CA TYR A 6 6.00 20.52 -2.28
C TYR A 6 4.54 20.98 -2.28
N LYS A 7 4.12 21.67 -3.36
CA LYS A 7 2.72 22.10 -3.51
C LYS A 7 1.74 20.92 -3.46
N LEU A 8 2.08 19.81 -4.10
CA LEU A 8 1.27 18.60 -4.08
C LEU A 8 1.12 18.00 -2.68
N LEU A 9 2.19 18.00 -1.88
CA LEU A 9 2.13 17.52 -0.50
C LEU A 9 1.23 18.42 0.37
N ILE A 10 1.26 19.74 0.15
CA ILE A 10 0.33 20.67 0.81
C ILE A 10 -1.11 20.36 0.42
N ASP A 11 -1.40 20.15 -0.87
CA ASP A 11 -2.76 19.82 -1.33
C ASP A 11 -3.26 18.51 -0.69
N LEU A 12 -2.38 17.51 -0.57
CA LEU A 12 -2.69 16.25 0.12
C LEU A 12 -2.89 16.45 1.63
N GLN A 13 -2.08 17.29 2.28
CA GLN A 13 -2.19 17.57 3.71
C GLN A 13 -3.51 18.30 4.02
N ASN A 14 -3.84 19.33 3.24
CA ASN A 14 -5.10 20.06 3.34
C ASN A 14 -6.27 19.10 3.20
N LYS A 15 -6.25 18.24 2.17
CA LYS A 15 -7.31 17.25 1.98
C LYS A 15 -7.38 16.22 3.10
N ALA A 16 -6.25 15.76 3.61
CA ALA A 16 -6.20 14.80 4.71
C ALA A 16 -6.79 15.38 6.01
N SER A 17 -6.69 16.70 6.21
CA SER A 17 -7.24 17.41 7.37
C SER A 17 -8.77 17.42 7.41
N GLU A 18 -9.42 17.23 6.25
CA GLU A 18 -10.88 17.09 6.15
C GLU A 18 -11.38 15.72 6.62
N SER A 19 -10.50 14.74 6.87
CA SER A 19 -10.93 13.42 7.33
C SER A 19 -11.43 13.47 8.77
N VAL A 20 -12.64 12.96 8.98
CA VAL A 20 -13.24 12.78 10.31
C VAL A 20 -12.71 11.53 11.05
N LEU A 21 -11.78 10.79 10.45
CA LEU A 21 -11.21 9.57 11.00
C LEU A 21 -9.91 9.85 11.75
N ASN A 22 -9.51 8.95 12.67
CA ASN A 22 -8.31 9.08 13.52
C ASN A 22 -6.98 9.32 12.77
N HIS A 23 -6.95 9.03 11.47
CA HIS A 23 -5.77 9.21 10.64
C HIS A 23 -6.17 9.93 9.36
N GLY A 24 -5.67 11.16 9.18
CA GLY A 24 -5.79 11.87 7.93
C GLY A 24 -4.92 11.21 6.86
N VAL A 25 -5.57 10.60 5.87
CA VAL A 25 -4.93 10.04 4.68
C VAL A 25 -5.58 10.67 3.47
N ALA A 26 -4.78 11.12 2.51
CA ALA A 26 -5.27 11.61 1.23
C ALA A 26 -4.54 10.93 0.07
N ALA A 27 -5.22 10.83 -1.06
CA ALA A 27 -4.66 10.29 -2.30
C ALA A 27 -5.10 11.12 -3.50
N ILE A 28 -4.23 11.16 -4.51
CA ILE A 28 -4.47 11.83 -5.79
C ILE A 28 -3.89 10.99 -6.92
N ILE A 29 -4.51 11.04 -8.11
CA ILE A 29 -4.06 10.31 -9.29
C ILE A 29 -3.49 11.25 -10.35
N CYS A 30 -2.48 10.79 -11.06
CA CYS A 30 -1.80 11.56 -12.11
C CYS A 30 -1.37 10.68 -13.29
N THR A 31 -1.17 11.34 -14.43
CA THR A 31 -0.53 10.77 -15.62
C THR A 31 0.67 11.64 -15.97
N GLY A 32 1.88 11.12 -15.75
CA GLY A 32 3.10 11.93 -15.81
C GLY A 32 3.03 13.08 -14.78
N ASN A 33 3.18 14.32 -15.25
CA ASN A 33 3.09 15.50 -14.39
C ASN A 33 1.68 16.11 -14.31
N LYS A 34 0.69 15.49 -14.98
CA LYS A 34 -0.69 15.99 -15.04
C LYS A 34 -1.53 15.32 -13.97
N ILE A 35 -2.07 16.12 -13.06
CA ILE A 35 -3.10 15.72 -12.10
C ILE A 35 -4.42 15.47 -12.85
N LEU A 36 -5.08 14.34 -12.57
CA LEU A 36 -6.33 13.98 -13.25
C LEU A 36 -7.59 14.46 -12.50
N ASP A 37 -7.47 14.72 -11.21
CA ASP A 37 -8.55 15.21 -10.36
C ASP A 37 -8.02 15.80 -9.04
N LYS A 38 -8.90 16.44 -8.27
CA LYS A 38 -8.60 16.87 -6.90
C LYS A 38 -8.21 15.67 -6.01
N PRO A 39 -7.46 15.89 -4.91
CA PRO A 39 -7.21 14.84 -3.93
C PRO A 39 -8.50 14.38 -3.23
N TYR A 40 -8.50 13.14 -2.74
CA TYR A 40 -9.57 12.55 -1.94
C TYR A 40 -9.00 12.03 -0.62
N CYS A 41 -9.71 12.21 0.49
CA CYS A 41 -9.32 11.65 1.79
C CYS A 41 -10.02 10.33 2.07
N ASN A 42 -9.58 9.63 3.12
CA ASN A 42 -10.32 8.51 3.69
C ASN A 42 -11.63 8.99 4.35
N THR A 43 -12.68 8.19 4.20
CA THR A 43 -14.04 8.51 4.66
C THR A 43 -14.67 7.34 5.43
N PRO A 44 -15.60 7.59 6.36
CA PRO A 44 -16.42 6.53 6.95
C PRO A 44 -17.20 5.77 5.87
N ASP A 45 -17.43 4.48 6.10
CA ASP A 45 -18.35 3.64 5.34
C ASP A 45 -19.60 3.39 6.20
N ASN A 46 -20.68 4.07 5.83
CA ASN A 46 -21.94 4.07 6.58
C ASN A 46 -22.60 2.68 6.69
N LYS A 47 -22.17 1.69 5.89
CA LYS A 47 -22.83 0.38 5.85
C LYS A 47 -22.35 -0.59 6.93
N ASN A 48 -21.09 -0.49 7.38
CA ASN A 48 -20.49 -1.50 8.27
C ASN A 48 -19.59 -0.93 9.37
N GLY A 49 -19.57 0.39 9.58
CA GLY A 49 -18.59 1.04 10.46
C GLY A 49 -17.14 0.88 9.97
N SER A 50 -16.96 0.51 8.70
CA SER A 50 -15.66 0.48 8.01
C SER A 50 -15.22 1.88 7.62
N SER A 51 -14.01 1.99 7.05
CA SER A 51 -13.57 3.20 6.35
C SER A 51 -13.20 2.85 4.92
N ILE A 52 -13.56 3.75 4.00
CA ILE A 52 -13.02 3.72 2.65
C ILE A 52 -11.69 4.46 2.68
N HIS A 53 -10.65 3.75 2.26
CA HIS A 53 -9.30 4.27 2.19
C HIS A 53 -9.18 5.33 1.10
N ALA A 54 -8.30 6.31 1.30
CA ALA A 54 -8.08 7.40 0.35
C ALA A 54 -7.70 6.87 -1.05
N GLU A 55 -6.87 5.82 -1.08
CA GLU A 55 -6.45 5.14 -2.31
C GLU A 55 -7.65 4.61 -3.10
N ILE A 56 -8.62 4.01 -2.40
CA ILE A 56 -9.83 3.47 -3.02
C ILE A 56 -10.77 4.59 -3.43
N ASN A 57 -10.95 5.60 -2.58
CA ASN A 57 -11.80 6.75 -2.87
C ASN A 57 -11.38 7.45 -4.16
N VAL A 58 -10.09 7.76 -4.34
CA VAL A 58 -9.64 8.42 -5.56
C VAL A 58 -9.83 7.55 -6.80
N ILE A 59 -9.64 6.23 -6.69
CA ILE A 59 -9.83 5.31 -7.82
C ILE A 59 -11.30 5.23 -8.22
N ILE A 60 -12.22 5.06 -7.26
CA ILE A 60 -13.66 4.96 -7.54
C ILE A 60 -14.17 6.21 -8.25
N HIS A 61 -13.80 7.40 -7.77
CA HIS A 61 -14.22 8.67 -8.38
C HIS A 61 -13.61 8.94 -9.76
N ASN A 62 -12.61 8.15 -10.16
CA ASN A 62 -11.89 8.36 -11.41
C ASN A 62 -11.86 7.10 -12.29
N ILE A 63 -12.74 6.13 -12.04
CA ILE A 63 -12.68 4.84 -12.73
C ILE A 63 -12.79 4.98 -14.25
N ASP A 64 -13.64 5.88 -14.73
CA ASP A 64 -13.82 6.14 -16.17
C ASP A 64 -12.57 6.78 -16.79
N LYS A 65 -11.96 7.74 -16.08
CA LYS A 65 -10.69 8.34 -16.52
C LYS A 65 -9.58 7.29 -16.57
N ILE A 66 -9.53 6.41 -15.57
CA ILE A 66 -8.57 5.31 -15.49
C ILE A 66 -8.75 4.36 -16.67
N GLN A 67 -9.98 3.92 -16.95
CA GLN A 67 -10.27 3.04 -18.06
C GLN A 67 -9.96 3.69 -19.42
N ASN A 68 -10.26 4.98 -19.58
CA ASN A 68 -9.94 5.72 -20.80
C ASN A 68 -8.42 5.89 -21.02
N THR A 69 -7.62 6.04 -19.96
CA THR A 69 -6.16 6.10 -20.11
C THR A 69 -5.53 4.77 -20.55
N LYS A 70 -6.13 3.62 -20.20
CA LYS A 70 -5.69 2.31 -20.72
C LYS A 70 -5.77 2.27 -22.25
N ARG A 71 -6.82 2.86 -22.84
CA ARG A 71 -6.98 2.96 -24.31
C ARG A 71 -5.90 3.82 -24.94
N THR A 72 -5.50 4.91 -24.27
CA THR A 72 -4.47 5.84 -24.76
C THR A 72 -3.04 5.42 -24.41
N LYS A 73 -2.83 4.23 -23.83
CA LYS A 73 -1.54 3.73 -23.33
C LYS A 73 -0.86 4.64 -22.31
N ASN A 74 -1.62 5.55 -21.71
CA ASN A 74 -1.13 6.45 -20.69
C ASN A 74 -1.03 5.72 -19.35
N LYS A 75 0.11 5.87 -18.69
CA LYS A 75 0.41 5.21 -17.42
C LYS A 75 -0.07 6.08 -16.26
N ILE A 76 -0.95 5.53 -15.42
CA ILE A 76 -1.46 6.22 -14.23
C ILE A 76 -0.60 5.88 -13.03
N ASP A 77 -0.25 6.91 -12.28
CA ASP A 77 0.35 6.78 -10.97
C ASP A 77 -0.61 7.36 -9.91
N ILE A 78 -0.45 6.92 -8.67
CA ILE A 78 -1.18 7.43 -7.51
C ILE A 78 -0.20 7.95 -6.46
N ILE A 79 -0.56 9.01 -5.76
CA ILE A 79 0.26 9.63 -4.73
C ILE A 79 -0.56 9.64 -3.45
N VAL A 80 -0.01 9.11 -2.36
CA VAL A 80 -0.71 8.88 -1.09
C VAL A 80 0.05 9.55 0.07
N GLY A 81 -0.62 10.48 0.73
CA GLY A 81 -0.10 11.20 1.89
C GLY A 81 -0.80 10.76 3.16
N ARG A 82 -0.03 10.52 4.24
CA ARG A 82 -0.55 10.39 5.59
C ARG A 82 0.14 11.40 6.49
N PHE A 83 -0.66 12.17 7.21
CA PHE A 83 -0.19 13.31 7.99
C PHE A 83 -0.67 13.20 9.43
N THR A 84 0.21 13.50 10.37
CA THR A 84 -0.10 13.52 11.81
C THR A 84 0.41 14.82 12.41
N LYS A 85 -0.48 15.72 12.86
CA LYS A 85 -0.15 17.01 13.51
C LYS A 85 1.08 17.76 12.91
N GLU A 86 1.30 17.68 11.58
CA GLU A 86 2.43 18.24 10.77
C GLU A 86 3.58 17.29 10.36
N LEU A 87 3.60 16.04 10.83
CA LEU A 87 4.61 15.05 10.43
C LEU A 87 4.10 14.12 9.32
N LEU A 88 5.01 13.76 8.41
CA LEU A 88 4.80 12.67 7.48
C LEU A 88 4.75 11.34 8.24
N SER A 89 3.76 10.53 7.94
CA SER A 89 3.64 9.17 8.46
C SER A 89 3.62 8.17 7.33
N ASN A 90 3.87 6.89 7.65
CA ASN A 90 3.90 5.85 6.64
C ASN A 90 2.50 5.62 6.03
N ALA A 91 2.36 6.04 4.77
CA ALA A 91 1.17 5.93 3.94
C ALA A 91 1.24 4.73 2.97
N ARG A 92 2.19 3.79 3.16
CA ARG A 92 2.30 2.60 2.34
C ARG A 92 0.96 1.83 2.29
N PRO A 93 0.39 1.60 1.09
CA PRO A 93 -0.93 0.98 0.94
C PRO A 93 -1.09 -0.39 1.64
N CYS A 94 -2.28 -0.63 2.19
CA CYS A 94 -2.67 -1.94 2.72
C CYS A 94 -2.87 -2.95 1.58
N ASN A 95 -2.84 -4.25 1.88
CA ASN A 95 -2.97 -5.33 0.89
C ASN A 95 -4.21 -5.16 -0.01
N ASN A 96 -5.35 -4.75 0.57
CA ASN A 96 -6.58 -4.56 -0.19
C ASN A 96 -6.49 -3.38 -1.18
N CYS A 97 -5.90 -2.26 -0.76
CA CYS A 97 -5.66 -1.12 -1.64
C CYS A 97 -4.69 -1.50 -2.76
N LEU A 98 -3.61 -2.21 -2.42
CA LEU A 98 -2.64 -2.72 -3.39
C LEU A 98 -3.29 -3.63 -4.43
N ASN A 99 -4.10 -4.59 -4.01
CA ASN A 99 -4.81 -5.50 -4.92
C ASN A 99 -5.78 -4.74 -5.83
N TYR A 100 -6.48 -3.73 -5.30
CA TYR A 100 -7.36 -2.89 -6.11
C TYR A 100 -6.57 -2.07 -7.15
N MET A 101 -5.45 -1.47 -6.75
CA MET A 101 -4.53 -0.76 -7.65
C MET A 101 -3.98 -1.68 -8.76
N LYS A 102 -3.59 -2.91 -8.43
CA LYS A 102 -3.17 -3.93 -9.41
C LYS A 102 -4.30 -4.22 -10.40
N HIS A 103 -5.52 -4.43 -9.91
CA HIS A 103 -6.68 -4.76 -10.74
C HIS A 103 -7.08 -3.62 -11.70
N VAL A 104 -7.12 -2.38 -11.22
CA VAL A 104 -7.46 -1.23 -12.07
C VAL A 104 -6.32 -0.78 -12.97
N GLY A 105 -5.10 -1.32 -12.81
CA GLY A 105 -3.96 -1.04 -13.67
C GLY A 105 -3.20 0.24 -13.33
N ILE A 106 -3.18 0.64 -12.05
CA ILE A 106 -2.26 1.68 -11.57
C ILE A 106 -0.83 1.15 -11.69
N ARG A 107 0.08 1.97 -12.20
CA ARG A 107 1.46 1.57 -12.46
C ARG A 107 2.38 1.79 -11.27
N ARG A 108 2.38 3.00 -10.69
CA ARG A 108 3.23 3.34 -9.54
C ARG A 108 2.39 3.94 -8.42
N VAL A 109 2.84 3.72 -7.20
CA VAL A 109 2.40 4.48 -6.03
C VAL A 109 3.58 5.25 -5.47
N TYR A 110 3.37 6.54 -5.27
CA TYR A 110 4.21 7.37 -4.43
C TYR A 110 3.52 7.48 -3.07
N TYR A 111 4.23 7.23 -1.98
CA TYR A 111 3.65 7.32 -0.66
C TYR A 111 4.61 7.95 0.34
N THR A 112 4.05 8.69 1.27
CA THR A 112 4.81 9.34 2.35
C THR A 112 5.29 8.32 3.38
N THR A 113 6.45 8.62 3.95
CA THR A 113 7.07 7.96 5.09
C THR A 113 7.72 9.03 5.97
N PRO A 114 8.11 8.70 7.22
CA PRO A 114 8.88 9.65 8.05
C PRO A 114 10.15 10.14 7.36
N GLU A 115 10.73 9.35 6.46
CA GLU A 115 11.95 9.68 5.73
C GLU A 115 11.71 10.45 4.42
N GLY A 116 10.44 10.66 4.02
CA GLY A 116 10.07 11.35 2.79
C GLY A 116 9.18 10.51 1.87
N LEU A 117 9.20 10.84 0.57
CA LEU A 117 8.35 10.21 -0.44
C LEU A 117 9.06 9.00 -1.07
N ILE A 118 8.42 7.84 -1.01
CA ILE A 118 8.90 6.60 -1.63
C ILE A 118 8.05 6.29 -2.85
N CYS A 119 8.67 5.78 -3.92
CA CYS A 119 7.98 5.28 -5.10
C CYS A 119 8.15 3.76 -5.22
N GLU A 120 7.06 3.03 -5.40
CA GLU A 120 7.08 1.61 -5.76
C GLU A 120 6.27 1.36 -7.04
N ASN A 121 6.75 0.47 -7.90
CA ASN A 121 5.93 -0.09 -8.98
C ASN A 121 4.91 -1.06 -8.37
N ILE A 122 3.63 -0.84 -8.66
CA ILE A 122 2.51 -1.62 -8.12
C ILE A 122 2.64 -3.12 -8.45
N LYS A 123 3.19 -3.46 -9.62
CA LYS A 123 3.41 -4.85 -10.03
C LYS A 123 4.36 -5.59 -9.08
N ASN A 124 5.36 -4.88 -8.57
CA ASN A 124 6.46 -5.46 -7.78
C ASN A 124 6.28 -5.24 -6.26
N MET A 125 5.30 -4.43 -5.88
CA MET A 125 5.04 -4.09 -4.48
C MET A 125 4.37 -5.27 -3.75
N LEU A 126 4.80 -5.48 -2.51
CA LEU A 126 4.29 -6.51 -1.58
C LEU A 126 3.66 -5.84 -0.35
N SER A 127 2.49 -6.30 0.08
CA SER A 127 1.87 -5.81 1.32
C SER A 127 1.08 -6.92 2.00
N ILE A 128 1.37 -7.17 3.27
CA ILE A 128 0.59 -8.03 4.17
C ILE A 128 -0.22 -7.21 5.17
N LYS A 129 -0.12 -5.87 5.11
CA LYS A 129 -0.88 -4.98 5.99
C LYS A 129 -2.38 -5.11 5.73
N ILE A 130 -3.12 -5.61 6.71
CA ILE A 130 -4.58 -5.71 6.66
C ILE A 130 -5.18 -4.44 7.25
N CYS A 131 -6.17 -3.90 6.55
CA CYS A 131 -6.98 -2.79 7.04
C CYS A 131 -7.93 -3.26 8.17
N SER A 132 -8.05 -2.55 9.30
CA SER A 132 -8.74 -3.01 10.53
C SER A 132 -10.14 -3.63 10.32
N PRO A 133 -11.04 -3.08 9.48
CA PRO A 133 -12.36 -3.69 9.26
C PRO A 133 -12.29 -5.09 8.63
N ASN A 134 -11.24 -5.37 7.85
CA ASN A 134 -11.03 -6.66 7.21
C ASN A 134 -10.34 -7.67 8.14
N LEU A 135 -9.78 -7.21 9.25
CA LEU A 135 -9.05 -8.06 10.20
C LEU A 135 -9.97 -9.11 10.82
N ASN A 136 -11.14 -8.70 11.34
CA ASN A 136 -12.12 -9.61 11.94
C ASN A 136 -12.69 -10.64 10.96
N LYS A 137 -12.98 -10.21 9.72
CA LYS A 137 -13.46 -11.10 8.66
C LYS A 137 -12.39 -12.14 8.30
N ASN A 138 -11.14 -11.69 8.17
CA ASN A 138 -10.02 -12.58 7.90
C ASN A 138 -9.76 -13.53 9.08
N TYR A 139 -9.79 -13.07 10.33
CA TYR A 139 -9.59 -13.94 11.48
C TYR A 139 -10.62 -15.06 11.57
N LYS A 140 -11.91 -14.75 11.38
CA LYS A 140 -12.96 -15.78 11.33
C LYS A 140 -12.70 -16.82 10.23
N LYS A 141 -12.23 -16.39 9.05
CA LYS A 141 -11.89 -17.29 7.94
C LYS A 141 -10.75 -18.26 8.29
N TYR A 142 -9.82 -17.86 9.15
CA TYR A 142 -8.65 -18.67 9.54
C TYR A 142 -8.74 -19.18 10.97
N ASN A 143 -9.96 -19.43 11.49
CA ASN A 143 -10.21 -19.98 12.82
C ASN A 143 -9.47 -19.23 13.94
N ASN A 144 -9.39 -17.89 13.83
CA ASN A 144 -8.66 -17.00 14.74
C ASN A 144 -7.16 -17.33 14.88
N ASN A 145 -6.59 -18.05 13.93
CA ASN A 145 -5.16 -18.36 13.90
C ASN A 145 -4.40 -17.27 13.12
N ASN A 146 -3.77 -16.36 13.87
CA ASN A 146 -3.00 -15.25 13.30
C ASN A 146 -1.84 -15.74 12.41
N ASN A 147 -1.13 -16.78 12.83
CA ASN A 147 -0.01 -17.32 12.06
C ASN A 147 -0.49 -17.89 10.73
N LEU A 148 -1.57 -18.67 10.74
CA LEU A 148 -2.14 -19.22 9.51
C LEU A 148 -2.57 -18.12 8.53
N LEU A 149 -3.23 -17.06 9.03
CA LEU A 149 -3.63 -15.91 8.21
C LEU A 149 -2.41 -15.25 7.54
N TYR A 150 -1.37 -14.93 8.31
CA TYR A 150 -0.21 -14.22 7.78
C TYR A 150 0.68 -15.12 6.91
N ASN A 151 0.81 -16.41 7.22
CA ASN A 151 1.48 -17.38 6.35
C ASN A 151 0.80 -17.41 4.97
N LYS A 152 -0.53 -17.45 4.94
CA LYS A 152 -1.29 -17.41 3.68
C LYS A 152 -1.16 -16.08 2.94
N LEU A 153 -1.08 -14.95 3.64
CA LEU A 153 -0.81 -13.66 3.01
C LEU A 153 0.60 -13.60 2.43
N LEU A 154 1.61 -14.12 3.13
CA LEU A 154 2.98 -14.20 2.62
C LEU A 154 3.03 -15.04 1.34
N GLU A 155 2.49 -16.26 1.37
CA GLU A 155 2.44 -17.15 0.20
C GLU A 155 1.83 -16.46 -1.03
N GLN A 156 0.75 -15.69 -0.84
CA GLN A 156 0.09 -14.95 -1.92
C GLN A 156 0.95 -13.82 -2.52
N GLN A 157 1.81 -13.19 -1.73
CA GLN A 157 2.64 -12.07 -2.20
C GLN A 157 3.92 -12.55 -2.89
N PHE A 158 4.45 -13.71 -2.53
CA PHE A 158 5.75 -14.24 -2.99
C PHE A 158 5.61 -15.24 -4.17
N ASN A 159 4.70 -14.97 -5.11
CA ASN A 159 4.41 -15.86 -6.25
C ASN A 159 5.29 -15.66 -7.48
N GLN A 160 6.19 -14.68 -7.46
CA GLN A 160 7.13 -14.33 -8.53
C GLN A 160 8.43 -13.80 -7.89
N PRO A 161 9.56 -13.80 -8.62
CA PRO A 161 10.79 -13.19 -8.15
C PRO A 161 10.58 -11.73 -7.72
N ILE A 162 11.29 -11.32 -6.67
CA ILE A 162 11.09 -10.01 -6.03
C ILE A 162 12.34 -9.16 -6.22
N TYR A 163 12.13 -7.92 -6.65
CA TYR A 163 13.19 -6.93 -6.73
C TYR A 163 13.72 -6.57 -5.34
N SER A 164 15.05 -6.55 -5.21
CA SER A 164 15.77 -6.20 -3.98
C SER A 164 15.24 -4.93 -3.29
N TYR A 165 14.97 -3.87 -4.06
CA TYR A 165 14.39 -2.62 -3.56
C TYR A 165 13.02 -2.80 -2.90
N ASN A 166 12.09 -3.49 -3.56
CA ASN A 166 10.75 -3.75 -3.03
C ASN A 166 10.80 -4.68 -1.81
N LEU A 167 11.73 -5.64 -1.80
CA LEU A 167 11.96 -6.52 -0.67
C LEU A 167 12.39 -5.75 0.58
N ASN A 168 13.34 -4.83 0.45
CA ASN A 168 13.82 -3.99 1.55
C ASN A 168 12.68 -3.14 2.16
N LEU A 169 11.84 -2.56 1.31
CA LEU A 169 10.66 -1.79 1.76
C LEU A 169 9.62 -2.68 2.43
N PHE A 170 9.37 -3.88 1.90
CA PHE A 170 8.48 -4.87 2.50
C PHE A 170 8.98 -5.28 3.90
N ILE A 171 10.26 -5.58 4.06
CA ILE A 171 10.83 -5.97 5.35
C ILE A 171 10.69 -4.84 6.36
N LYS A 172 11.11 -3.62 5.98
CA LYS A 172 11.12 -2.44 6.84
C LYS A 172 9.71 -2.04 7.30
N TYR A 173 8.75 -2.00 6.37
CA TYR A 173 7.44 -1.39 6.63
C TYR A 173 6.31 -2.40 6.81
N ASN A 174 6.54 -3.69 6.57
CA ASN A 174 5.54 -4.75 6.73
C ASN A 174 6.06 -5.85 7.65
N LEU A 175 7.09 -6.62 7.25
CA LEU A 175 7.48 -7.84 7.97
C LEU A 175 7.84 -7.57 9.43
N ILE A 176 8.85 -6.72 9.70
CA ILE A 176 9.33 -6.46 11.06
C ILE A 176 8.24 -5.81 11.92
N LYS A 177 7.45 -4.91 11.31
CA LYS A 177 6.43 -4.13 12.03
C LYS A 177 5.18 -4.94 12.36
N ILE A 178 4.75 -5.83 11.47
CA ILE A 178 3.50 -6.60 11.59
C ILE A 178 3.76 -7.95 12.24
N LEU A 179 4.92 -8.56 11.97
CA LEU A 179 5.30 -9.91 12.38
C LEU A 179 6.65 -9.91 13.10
N PRO A 180 6.78 -9.25 14.26
CA PRO A 180 8.06 -9.09 14.96
C PRO A 180 8.66 -10.41 15.47
N LYS A 181 7.86 -11.49 15.56
CA LYS A 181 8.31 -12.83 15.95
C LYS A 181 8.77 -13.70 14.77
N TYR A 182 8.56 -13.24 13.54
CA TYR A 182 9.02 -13.95 12.35
C TYR A 182 10.46 -13.53 12.10
N TYR A 183 11.28 -14.43 11.61
CA TYR A 183 12.65 -14.12 11.19
C TYR A 183 12.85 -14.48 9.73
N TYR A 184 13.89 -13.90 9.13
CA TYR A 184 14.18 -14.07 7.73
C TYR A 184 15.69 -14.20 7.50
N ILE A 185 16.06 -14.91 6.45
CA ILE A 185 17.43 -15.06 5.97
C ILE A 185 17.48 -14.54 4.55
N ILE A 186 18.40 -13.62 4.26
CA ILE A 186 18.59 -13.07 2.92
C ILE A 186 19.97 -13.45 2.42
N THR A 187 20.00 -14.02 1.23
CA THR A 187 21.22 -14.23 0.45
C THR A 187 21.22 -13.29 -0.74
N LYS A 188 22.30 -13.30 -1.55
CA LYS A 188 22.32 -12.55 -2.81
C LYS A 188 21.25 -13.00 -3.82
N LYS A 189 20.70 -14.20 -3.69
CA LYS A 189 19.83 -14.83 -4.70
C LYS A 189 18.43 -15.15 -4.19
N SER A 190 18.21 -15.14 -2.88
CA SER A 190 16.95 -15.59 -2.29
C SER A 190 16.68 -14.98 -0.93
N ILE A 191 15.40 -15.00 -0.55
CA ILE A 191 14.92 -14.77 0.80
C ILE A 191 14.19 -16.00 1.30
N GLN A 192 14.48 -16.36 2.55
CA GLN A 192 13.72 -17.32 3.33
C GLN A 192 13.01 -16.61 4.49
N ILE A 193 11.74 -16.93 4.72
CA ILE A 193 10.95 -16.38 5.85
C ILE A 193 10.41 -17.54 6.66
N TYR A 194 10.61 -17.46 7.97
CA TYR A 194 10.17 -18.44 8.95
C TYR A 194 9.14 -17.83 9.89
N ASP A 195 8.14 -18.62 10.26
CA ASP A 195 7.14 -18.19 11.24
C ASP A 195 7.66 -18.24 12.69
N SER A 196 6.79 -17.91 13.64
CA SER A 196 7.15 -17.88 15.06
C SER A 196 7.50 -19.25 15.66
N ASN A 197 7.25 -20.34 14.94
CA ASN A 197 7.53 -21.71 15.34
C ASN A 197 8.75 -22.28 14.59
N ASN A 198 9.54 -21.43 13.93
CA ASN A 198 10.67 -21.79 13.08
C ASN A 198 10.29 -22.64 11.86
N ILE A 199 9.03 -22.59 11.40
CA ILE A 199 8.61 -23.28 10.20
C ILE A 199 8.89 -22.39 8.99
N LEU A 200 9.59 -22.93 7.98
CA LEU A 200 9.84 -22.23 6.72
C LEU A 200 8.51 -22.01 5.96
N ILE A 201 8.20 -20.75 5.66
CA ILE A 201 6.97 -20.36 4.96
C ILE A 201 7.27 -19.95 3.52
N ILE A 202 8.32 -19.17 3.31
CA ILE A 202 8.73 -18.65 2.00
C ILE A 202 10.16 -19.07 1.73
N ASP A 203 10.40 -19.55 0.52
CA ASP A 203 11.70 -19.57 -0.13
C ASP A 203 11.51 -18.98 -1.54
N SER A 204 12.02 -17.78 -1.77
CA SER A 204 11.77 -17.03 -3.01
C SER A 204 13.04 -16.39 -3.56
N LYS A 205 13.15 -16.36 -4.89
CA LYS A 205 14.28 -15.75 -5.59
C LYS A 205 14.22 -14.23 -5.53
N ILE A 206 15.38 -13.62 -5.37
CA ILE A 206 15.56 -12.17 -5.44
C ILE A 206 16.08 -11.82 -6.83
N ASP A 207 15.34 -10.95 -7.52
CA ASP A 207 15.83 -10.28 -8.72
C ASP A 207 16.67 -9.07 -8.30
N ILE A 208 17.88 -9.01 -8.86
CA ILE A 208 18.85 -7.94 -8.60
C ILE A 208 18.54 -6.74 -9.49
#